data_AF-A0A3L7SPP3-F1
#
_entry.id   AF-A0A3L7SPP3-F1
#
_cell.length_a   1.000
_cell.length_b   1.000
_cell.length_c   1.000
_cell.angle_alpha   90.00
_cell.angle_beta   90.00
_cell.angle_gamma   90.00
#
_symmetry.space_group_name_H-M   'P 1'
#
loop_
_entity.id
_entity.type
_entity.pdbx_description
1 polymer ?
#
loop_
_entity_poly.entity_id
_entity_poly.type
_entity_poly.pdbx_seq_one_letter_code
_entity_poly.pdbx_strand_id
1 'polypeptide(L)'
;MDDRDLLGAGREPVLAIAAAGRSVRNDVLVLCHGGPIAMPEDADFILRRCDIEGFYGASSMERLPTETAIKAQVQDFTKLRLPQGRSR
;
A
#
# COMPACT_ATOMS: atom_id res chain seq x y z
N MET A 1 19.08 -1.82 6.11
CA MET A 1 17.95 -2.70 6.44
C MET A 1 17.06 -2.66 5.22
N ASP A 2 16.85 -3.80 4.55
CA ASP A 2 16.06 -3.90 3.32
C ASP A 2 14.57 -3.68 3.63
N ASP A 3 13.76 -3.25 2.66
CA ASP A 3 12.31 -3.10 2.84
C ASP A 3 11.66 -4.43 3.25
N ARG A 4 12.24 -5.55 2.79
CA ARG A 4 11.82 -6.89 3.22
C ARG A 4 12.18 -7.23 4.66
N ASP A 5 13.25 -6.67 5.21
CA ASP A 5 13.58 -6.84 6.63
C ASP A 5 12.56 -6.11 7.50
N LEU A 6 12.11 -4.92 7.08
CA LEU A 6 11.08 -4.15 7.77
C LEU A 6 9.71 -4.82 7.68
N LEU A 7 9.34 -5.36 6.51
CA LEU A 7 8.13 -6.16 6.35
C LEU A 7 8.16 -7.43 7.22
N GLY A 8 9.34 -8.07 7.32
CA GLY A 8 9.57 -9.20 8.22
C GLY A 8 9.33 -8.84 9.68
N ALA A 9 9.85 -7.70 10.13
CA ALA A 9 9.64 -7.19 11.48
C ALA A 9 8.16 -6.88 11.79
N GLY A 10 7.39 -6.45 10.79
CA GLY A 10 5.95 -6.20 10.91
C GLY A 10 5.11 -7.47 11.17
N ARG A 11 5.63 -8.66 10.89
CA ARG A 11 4.92 -9.93 11.04
C ARG A 11 4.63 -10.28 12.51
N GLU A 12 5.64 -10.14 13.37
CA GLU A 12 5.53 -10.56 14.78
C GLU A 12 4.44 -9.78 15.53
N PRO A 13 4.37 -8.43 15.44
CA PRO A 13 3.27 -7.67 16.05
C PRO A 13 1.89 -8.07 15.53
N VAL A 14 1.75 -8.31 14.21
CA VAL A 14 0.47 -8.72 13.60
C VAL A 14 -0.01 -10.04 14.19
N LEU A 15 0.86 -11.05 14.25
CA LEU A 15 0.52 -12.36 14.82
C LEU A 15 0.20 -12.27 16.31
N ALA A 16 0.95 -11.46 17.06
CA ALA A 16 0.71 -11.27 18.49
C ALA A 16 -0.66 -10.64 18.77
N ILE A 17 -1.04 -9.61 17.99
CA ILE A 17 -2.35 -8.95 18.11
C ILE A 17 -3.48 -9.90 17.68
N ALA A 18 -3.29 -10.65 16.59
CA ALA A 18 -4.27 -11.62 16.12
C ALA A 18 -4.55 -12.70 17.18
N ALA A 19 -3.48 -13.26 17.78
CA ALA A 19 -3.59 -14.24 18.85
C ALA A 19 -4.30 -13.67 20.09
N ALA A 20 -3.94 -12.45 20.50
CA ALA A 20 -4.58 -11.79 21.63
C ALA A 20 -6.09 -11.57 21.40
N GLY A 21 -6.49 -11.07 20.23
CA GLY A 21 -7.90 -10.87 19.88
C GLY A 21 -8.69 -12.18 19.88
N ARG A 22 -8.14 -13.22 19.22
CA ARG A 22 -8.79 -14.53 19.13
C ARG A 22 -8.89 -15.25 20.48
N SER A 23 -7.97 -14.99 21.40
CA SER A 23 -8.06 -15.54 22.77
C SER A 23 -9.28 -15.05 23.56
N VAL A 24 -9.82 -13.86 23.21
CA VAL A 24 -11.04 -13.29 23.81
C VAL A 24 -12.27 -13.73 23.04
N ARG A 25 -12.21 -13.68 21.70
CA ARG A 25 -13.30 -14.09 20.82
C ARG A 25 -12.75 -14.68 19.53
N ASN A 26 -13.02 -15.96 19.29
CA ASN A 26 -12.39 -16.73 18.21
C ASN A 26 -12.75 -16.27 16.78
N ASP A 27 -13.83 -15.53 16.58
CA ASP A 27 -14.34 -15.12 15.25
C ASP A 27 -14.05 -13.65 14.90
N VAL A 28 -13.11 -13.00 15.60
CA VAL A 28 -12.68 -11.65 15.24
C VAL A 28 -12.00 -11.63 13.87
N LEU A 29 -12.37 -10.66 13.04
CA LEU A 29 -11.61 -10.32 11.84
C LEU A 29 -10.43 -9.45 12.22
N VAL A 30 -9.25 -9.81 11.73
CA VAL A 30 -7.99 -9.12 11.92
C VAL A 30 -7.53 -8.63 10.55
N LEU A 31 -7.26 -7.33 10.47
CA LEU A 31 -6.73 -6.69 9.26
C LEU A 31 -5.37 -6.06 9.59
N CYS A 32 -4.42 -6.13 8.66
CA CYS A 32 -3.16 -5.39 8.78
C CYS A 32 -3.28 -4.00 8.13
N HIS A 33 -2.53 -3.03 8.64
CA HIS A 33 -2.51 -1.65 8.14
C HIS A 33 -1.20 -0.95 8.50
N GLY A 34 -0.70 -0.11 7.59
CA GLY A 34 0.38 0.84 7.85
C GLY A 34 1.77 0.20 7.94
N GLY A 35 2.70 0.96 8.52
CA GLY A 35 4.11 0.59 8.56
C GLY A 35 4.68 0.42 7.14
N PRO A 36 5.49 -0.62 6.89
CA PRO A 36 6.05 -0.87 5.57
C PRO A 36 5.06 -1.47 4.56
N ILE A 37 3.80 -1.72 4.93
CA ILE A 37 2.79 -2.33 4.06
C ILE A 37 2.11 -1.23 3.22
N ALA A 38 2.72 -0.85 2.10
CA ALA A 38 2.28 0.30 1.30
C ALA A 38 1.74 -0.07 -0.08
N MET A 39 2.24 -1.16 -0.68
CA MET A 39 1.90 -1.60 -2.03
C MET A 39 1.24 -2.99 -2.03
N PRO A 40 0.56 -3.40 -3.12
CA PRO A 40 -0.07 -4.72 -3.21
C PRO A 40 0.87 -5.89 -2.89
N GLU A 41 2.14 -5.80 -3.31
CA GLU A 41 3.16 -6.83 -3.08
C GLU A 41 3.51 -6.97 -1.58
N ASP A 42 3.49 -5.86 -0.84
CA ASP A 42 3.74 -5.84 0.60
C ASP A 42 2.57 -6.49 1.36
N ALA A 43 1.34 -6.17 0.94
CA ALA A 43 0.13 -6.75 1.50
C ALA A 43 0.09 -8.27 1.23
N ASP A 44 0.39 -8.70 0.00
CA ASP A 44 0.51 -10.13 -0.36
C ASP A 44 1.59 -10.83 0.48
N PHE A 45 2.73 -10.18 0.71
CA PHE A 45 3.80 -10.73 1.56
C PHE A 45 3.29 -11.06 2.96
N ILE A 46 2.53 -10.16 3.58
CA ILE A 46 1.97 -10.33 4.91
C ILE A 46 0.85 -11.36 4.90
N LEU A 47 -0.10 -11.29 3.97
CA LEU A 47 -1.24 -12.21 3.89
C LEU A 47 -0.81 -13.67 3.69
N ARG A 48 0.32 -13.91 3.02
CA ARG A 48 0.88 -15.27 2.88
C ARG A 48 1.56 -15.80 4.14
N ARG A 49 1.83 -14.95 5.12
CA ARG A 49 2.70 -15.24 6.28
C ARG A 49 2.03 -15.00 7.63
N CYS A 50 0.87 -14.35 7.63
CA CYS A 50 0.03 -14.10 8.78
C CYS A 50 -1.34 -14.71 8.52
N ASP A 51 -1.84 -15.47 9.47
CA ASP A 51 -3.23 -15.94 9.46
C ASP A 51 -4.15 -14.79 9.88
N ILE A 52 -4.54 -13.94 8.92
CA ILE A 52 -5.41 -12.77 9.09
C ILE A 52 -6.31 -12.61 7.86
N GLU A 53 -7.40 -11.85 7.99
CA GLU A 53 -8.48 -11.83 7.00
C GLU A 53 -8.33 -10.74 5.93
N GLY A 54 -7.36 -9.84 6.07
CA GLY A 54 -7.12 -8.85 5.01
C GLY A 54 -6.19 -7.70 5.37
N PHE A 55 -6.21 -6.70 4.51
CA PHE A 55 -5.45 -5.46 4.61
C PHE A 55 -6.41 -4.28 4.52
N TYR A 56 -6.24 -3.29 5.40
CA TYR A 56 -6.98 -2.04 5.37
C TYR A 56 -6.13 -0.95 4.72
N GLY A 57 -6.54 -0.51 3.53
CA GLY A 57 -5.87 0.54 2.78
C GLY A 57 -6.42 1.94 3.08
N ALA A 58 -5.52 2.92 3.15
CA ALA A 58 -5.85 4.34 3.18
C ALA A 58 -5.01 5.09 2.13
N SER A 59 -3.85 5.62 2.52
CA SER A 59 -2.92 6.28 1.58
C SER A 59 -2.50 5.39 0.40
N SER A 60 -2.42 4.07 0.59
CA SER A 60 -2.13 3.09 -0.46
C SER A 60 -3.24 2.95 -1.52
N MET A 61 -4.47 3.34 -1.20
CA MET A 61 -5.62 3.26 -2.10
C MET A 61 -5.94 4.59 -2.75
N GLU A 62 -5.81 5.71 -2.02
CA GLU A 62 -6.18 7.03 -2.55
C GLU A 62 -4.98 7.89 -2.93
N ARG A 63 -3.99 8.05 -2.03
CA ARG A 63 -2.94 9.07 -2.20
C ARG A 63 -1.87 8.62 -3.19
N LEU A 64 -1.23 7.48 -2.95
CA LEU A 64 -0.10 7.01 -3.76
C LEU A 64 -0.50 6.77 -5.23
N PRO A 65 -1.65 6.15 -5.54
CA PRO A 65 -2.10 6.00 -6.92
C PRO A 65 -2.42 7.35 -7.57
N THR A 66 -3.08 8.25 -6.84
CA THR A 66 -3.43 9.59 -7.34
C THR A 66 -2.19 10.43 -7.63
N GLU A 67 -1.22 10.47 -6.72
CA GLU A 67 0.04 11.20 -6.91
C GLU A 67 0.79 10.70 -8.15
N THR A 68 0.84 9.39 -8.34
CA THR A 68 1.48 8.77 -9.51
C THR A 68 0.78 9.14 -10.80
N ALA A 69 -0.56 9.02 -10.84
CA ALA A 69 -1.35 9.33 -12.03
C ALA A 69 -1.31 10.82 -12.40
N ILE A 70 -1.46 11.73 -11.41
CA ILE A 70 -1.39 13.18 -11.63
C ILE A 70 -0.01 13.57 -12.16
N LYS A 71 1.06 13.06 -11.55
CA LYS A 71 2.44 13.32 -12.01
C LYS A 71 2.63 12.91 -13.47
N ALA A 72 2.19 11.71 -13.84
CA ALA A 72 2.30 11.21 -15.21
C ALA A 72 1.53 12.09 -16.20
N GLN A 73 0.28 12.45 -15.88
CA GLN A 73 -0.56 13.30 -16.72
C GLN A 73 0.06 14.67 -16.94
N VAL A 74 0.58 15.30 -15.88
CA VAL A 74 1.25 16.61 -15.97
C VAL A 74 2.50 16.49 -16.84
N GLN A 75 3.32 15.46 -16.65
CA GLN A 75 4.49 15.22 -17.48
C GLN A 75 4.13 15.09 -18.96
N ASP A 76 3.01 14.44 -19.30
CA ASP A 76 2.57 14.30 -20.69
C ASP A 76 2.14 15.63 -21.32
N PHE A 77 1.44 16.49 -20.57
CA PHE A 77 1.14 17.85 -21.05
C PHE A 77 2.41 18.67 -21.31
N THR A 78 3.45 18.54 -20.48
CA THR A 78 4.70 19.29 -20.71
C THR A 78 5.45 18.87 -21.97
N LYS A 79 5.14 17.69 -22.53
CA LYS A 79 5.78 17.20 -23.76
C LYS A 79 5.14 17.77 -25.02
N LEU A 80 3.97 18.41 -24.93
CA LEU A 80 3.29 18.98 -26.08
C LEU A 80 4.17 20.03 -26.78
N ARG A 81 3.99 20.14 -28.11
CA ARG A 81 4.65 21.15 -28.95
C ARG A 81 3.56 21.97 -29.61
N LEU A 82 3.75 23.29 -29.63
CA LEU A 82 2.84 24.17 -30.36
C LEU A 82 2.97 23.91 -31.86
N PRO A 83 1.87 24.01 -32.63
CA PRO A 83 1.93 23.97 -34.09
C PRO A 83 2.86 25.08 -34.59
N GLN A 84 3.78 24.75 -35.49
CA GLN A 84 4.61 25.75 -36.15
C GLN A 84 3.78 26.51 -37.20
N GLY A 85 3.91 27.84 -37.25
CA GLY A 85 3.36 28.64 -38.35
C GLY A 85 2.05 29.40 -38.10
N ARG A 86 1.57 29.55 -36.86
CA ARG A 86 0.51 30.55 -36.58
C ARG A 86 1.09 31.96 -36.70
N SER A 87 0.91 32.58 -37.87
CA SER A 87 0.92 34.05 -37.99
C SER A 87 -0.08 34.58 -36.96
N ARG A 88 0.36 35.48 -36.09
CA ARG A 88 -0.57 36.34 -35.35
C ARG A 88 -1.27 37.28 -36.32
#